data_AF-A0A967SVZ6-F1
#
_entry.id   AF-A0A967SVZ6-F1
#
_cell.length_a   1.000
_cell.length_b   1.000
_cell.length_c   1.000
_cell.angle_alpha   90.00
_cell.angle_beta   90.00
_cell.angle_gamma   90.00
#
_symmetry.space_group_name_H-M   'P 1'
#
loop_
_entity.id
_entity.type
_entity.pdbx_description
1 polymer ?
#
loop_
_entity_poly.entity_id
_entity_poly.type
_entity_poly.pdbx_seq_one_letter_code
_entity_poly.pdbx_strand_id
1 'polypeptide(L)'
;AGVDADDPATRDSRGHVPADYTEFLLPDGLQDARIGVPRENYTGYSEETDRILEDAIRAMEDAGATIVDPADIPTAGDMGGPSFQVLLYEFKADLNAYLDSLP
;
A
#
# COMPACT_ATOMS: atom_id res chain seq x y z
N ALA A 1 -7.87 11.58 -8.37
CA ALA A 1 -7.98 11.91 -6.93
C ALA A 1 -8.73 13.23 -6.80
N GLY A 2 -9.40 13.46 -5.67
CA GLY A 2 -10.16 14.69 -5.47
C GLY A 2 -10.96 14.67 -4.17
N VAL A 3 -11.47 15.84 -3.81
CA VAL A 3 -12.36 16.02 -2.65
C VAL A 3 -13.80 15.78 -3.09
N ASP A 4 -14.54 15.03 -2.29
CA ASP A 4 -15.98 14.84 -2.36
C ASP A 4 -16.62 15.42 -1.09
N ALA A 5 -17.72 16.15 -1.25
CA ALA A 5 -18.44 16.74 -0.13
C ALA A 5 -19.19 15.68 0.70
N ASP A 6 -19.62 14.61 0.02
CA ASP A 6 -20.41 13.52 0.61
C ASP A 6 -19.51 12.45 1.27
N ASP A 7 -18.20 12.47 1.00
CA ASP A 7 -17.21 11.63 1.65
C ASP A 7 -16.19 12.46 2.47
N PRO A 8 -16.37 12.55 3.81
CA PRO A 8 -15.45 13.26 4.69
C PRO A 8 -13.99 12.79 4.61
N ALA A 9 -13.73 11.52 4.28
CA ALA A 9 -12.37 10.97 4.23
C ALA A 9 -11.53 11.62 3.11
N THR A 10 -12.17 12.12 2.05
CA THR A 10 -11.48 12.74 0.92
C THR A 10 -10.94 14.14 1.21
N ARG A 11 -11.38 14.79 2.31
CA ARG A 11 -11.03 16.18 2.63
C ARG A 11 -9.53 16.38 2.81
N ASP A 12 -8.85 15.39 3.37
CA ASP A 12 -7.42 15.43 3.66
C ASP A 12 -6.56 15.35 2.39
N SER A 13 -7.14 14.98 1.24
CA SER A 13 -6.44 15.02 -0.05
C SER A 13 -6.23 16.44 -0.58
N ARG A 14 -6.91 17.45 0.00
CA ARG A 14 -6.86 18.83 -0.50
C ARG A 14 -5.43 19.37 -0.48
N GLY A 15 -4.95 19.80 -1.65
CA GLY A 15 -3.58 20.32 -1.81
C GLY A 15 -2.51 19.26 -2.02
N HIS A 16 -2.87 17.97 -1.97
CA HIS A 16 -1.98 16.83 -2.23
C HIS A 16 -2.29 16.11 -3.55
N VAL A 17 -3.17 16.68 -4.38
CA VAL A 17 -3.54 16.13 -5.67
C VAL A 17 -2.80 16.89 -6.79
N PRO A 18 -1.87 16.25 -7.51
CA PRO A 18 -1.29 16.82 -8.71
C PRO A 18 -2.33 16.93 -9.83
N ALA A 19 -2.10 17.83 -10.78
CA ALA A 19 -3.00 18.01 -11.91
C ALA A 19 -2.96 16.80 -12.88
N ASP A 20 -1.79 16.19 -13.03
CA ASP A 20 -1.57 15.03 -13.89
C ASP A 20 -0.52 14.12 -13.24
N TYR A 21 -0.87 12.84 -13.03
CA TYR A 21 0.06 11.86 -12.46
C TYR A 21 1.04 11.32 -13.50
N THR A 22 0.77 11.49 -14.80
CA THR A 22 1.66 10.99 -15.86
C THR A 22 2.99 11.75 -15.89
N GLU A 23 3.05 12.95 -15.30
CA GLU A 23 4.28 13.73 -15.12
C GLU A 23 5.32 13.01 -14.24
N PHE A 24 4.90 12.05 -13.42
CA PHE A 24 5.78 11.26 -12.55
C PHE A 24 6.22 9.92 -13.18
N LEU A 25 5.85 9.64 -14.44
CA LEU A 25 6.29 8.44 -15.15
C LEU A 25 7.70 8.62 -15.72
N LEU A 26 8.68 8.56 -14.83
CA LEU A 26 10.09 8.73 -15.15
C LEU A 26 10.72 7.37 -15.47
N PRO A 27 11.31 7.17 -16.67
CA PRO A 27 11.99 5.91 -17.03
C PRO A 27 13.12 5.53 -16.06
N ASP A 28 13.72 6.52 -15.41
CA ASP A 28 14.81 6.45 -14.45
C ASP A 28 14.37 6.72 -13.01
N GLY A 29 13.06 6.66 -12.72
CA GLY A 29 12.49 7.03 -11.41
C GLY A 29 12.96 6.19 -10.22
N LEU A 30 13.71 5.12 -10.42
CA LEU A 30 14.34 4.33 -9.36
C LEU A 30 15.73 4.81 -8.96
N GLN A 31 16.37 5.70 -9.73
CA GLN A 31 17.67 6.26 -9.37
C GLN A 31 17.57 6.98 -8.02
N ASP A 32 18.47 6.63 -7.10
CA ASP A 32 18.54 7.14 -5.72
C ASP A 32 17.32 6.82 -4.84
N ALA A 33 16.34 6.05 -5.33
CA ALA A 33 15.23 5.58 -4.51
C ALA A 33 15.75 4.65 -3.41
N ARG A 34 15.22 4.77 -2.19
CA ARG A 34 15.59 3.89 -1.07
C ARG A 34 14.38 3.05 -0.65
N ILE A 35 14.45 1.75 -0.91
CA ILE A 35 13.31 0.84 -0.80
C ILE A 35 13.62 -0.23 0.25
N GLY A 36 12.71 -0.42 1.20
CA GLY A 36 12.83 -1.46 2.24
C GLY A 36 12.12 -2.75 1.84
N VAL A 37 12.75 -3.90 2.12
CA VAL A 37 12.16 -5.23 1.90
C VAL A 37 11.86 -5.87 3.26
N PRO A 38 10.60 -5.95 3.71
CA PRO A 38 10.24 -6.66 4.92
C PRO A 38 10.21 -8.18 4.64
N ARG A 39 10.97 -8.97 5.39
CA ARG A 39 11.13 -10.42 5.21
C ARG A 39 10.22 -11.22 6.13
N GLU A 40 10.15 -10.84 7.41
CA GLU A 40 9.66 -11.69 8.52
C GLU A 40 8.20 -12.20 8.38
N ASN A 41 7.33 -11.48 7.68
CA ASN A 41 5.91 -11.85 7.50
C ASN A 41 5.50 -12.05 6.04
N TYR A 42 6.43 -11.90 5.09
CA TYR A 42 6.11 -11.77 3.66
C TYR A 42 6.90 -12.73 2.77
N THR A 43 7.78 -13.57 3.34
CA THR A 43 8.63 -14.51 2.59
C THR A 43 8.66 -15.88 3.28
N GLY A 44 9.20 -16.90 2.61
CA GLY A 44 9.44 -18.23 3.20
C GLY A 44 8.25 -19.19 3.18
N TYR A 45 7.10 -18.76 2.67
CA TYR A 45 5.93 -19.63 2.49
C TYR A 45 5.87 -20.28 1.10
N SER A 46 6.66 -19.81 0.13
CA SER A 46 6.71 -20.31 -1.24
C SER A 46 8.05 -20.02 -1.88
N GLU A 47 8.86 -21.07 -2.12
CA GLU A 47 10.15 -20.95 -2.79
C GLU A 47 10.04 -20.31 -4.18
N GLU A 48 8.96 -20.58 -4.92
CA GLU A 48 8.72 -20.01 -6.24
C GLU A 48 8.47 -18.49 -6.16
N THR A 49 7.66 -18.07 -5.20
CA THR A 49 7.36 -16.64 -4.98
C THR A 49 8.59 -15.91 -4.48
N ASP A 50 9.34 -16.51 -3.55
CA ASP A 50 10.58 -15.94 -3.02
C ASP A 50 11.60 -15.76 -4.14
N ARG A 51 11.74 -16.72 -5.07
CA ARG A 51 12.63 -16.56 -6.23
C ARG A 51 12.24 -15.38 -7.12
N ILE A 52 10.94 -15.20 -7.40
CA ILE A 52 10.46 -14.06 -8.20
C ILE A 52 10.72 -12.73 -7.48
N LEU A 53 10.55 -12.71 -6.15
CA LEU A 53 10.86 -11.53 -5.34
C LEU A 53 12.35 -11.17 -5.44
N GLU A 54 13.25 -12.15 -5.33
CA GLU A 54 14.69 -11.91 -5.49
C GLU A 54 15.05 -11.34 -6.87
N ASP A 55 14.44 -11.87 -7.94
CA ASP A 55 14.65 -11.36 -9.29
C ASP A 55 14.17 -9.90 -9.43
N ALA A 56 13.05 -9.54 -8.78
CA ALA A 56 12.53 -8.17 -8.77
C ALA A 56 13.40 -7.21 -7.93
N ILE A 57 13.92 -7.65 -6.79
CA ILE A 57 14.83 -6.87 -5.95
C ILE A 57 16.08 -6.50 -6.74
N ARG A 58 16.70 -7.49 -7.42
CA ARG A 58 17.87 -7.25 -8.29
C ARG A 58 17.56 -6.28 -9.41
N ALA A 59 16.40 -6.41 -10.06
CA ALA A 59 16.00 -5.48 -11.11
C ALA A 59 15.87 -4.03 -10.61
N MET A 60 15.44 -3.82 -9.36
CA MET A 60 15.39 -2.49 -8.74
C MET A 60 16.79 -1.96 -8.41
N GLU A 61 17.69 -2.79 -7.90
CA GLU A 61 19.10 -2.44 -7.66
C GLU A 61 19.81 -2.04 -8.97
N ASP A 62 19.66 -2.85 -10.02
CA ASP A 62 20.23 -2.60 -11.35
C ASP A 62 19.70 -1.30 -11.97
N ALA A 63 18.48 -0.89 -11.60
CA ALA A 63 17.87 0.38 -12.01
C ALA A 63 18.30 1.59 -11.16
N GLY A 64 19.16 1.39 -10.15
CA GLY A 64 19.76 2.45 -9.34
C GLY A 64 19.11 2.68 -7.96
N ALA A 65 18.20 1.80 -7.52
CA ALA A 65 17.63 1.89 -6.18
C ALA A 65 18.61 1.34 -5.12
N THR A 66 18.62 1.97 -3.95
CA THR A 66 19.22 1.42 -2.74
C THR A 66 18.22 0.52 -2.02
N ILE A 67 18.51 -0.77 -1.95
CA ILE A 67 17.68 -1.73 -1.21
C ILE A 67 18.13 -1.83 0.24
N VAL A 68 17.17 -1.77 1.17
CA VAL A 68 17.35 -2.00 2.60
C VAL A 68 16.67 -3.31 2.95
N ASP A 69 17.47 -4.34 3.21
CA ASP A 69 16.99 -5.71 3.41
C ASP A 69 17.78 -6.41 4.52
N PRO A 70 17.13 -6.83 5.63
CA PRO A 70 15.71 -6.69 5.89
C PRO A 70 15.33 -5.27 6.36
N ALA A 71 14.13 -4.84 6.00
CA ALA A 71 13.44 -3.68 6.57
C ALA A 71 12.13 -4.13 7.23
N ASP A 72 12.25 -5.06 8.18
CA ASP A 72 11.11 -5.68 8.83
C ASP A 72 10.22 -4.67 9.56
N ILE A 73 8.91 -4.94 9.51
CA ILE A 73 7.88 -4.16 10.19
C ILE A 73 7.47 -4.95 11.43
N PRO A 74 7.89 -4.55 12.65
CA PRO A 74 7.73 -5.37 13.84
C PRO A 74 6.28 -5.74 14.16
N THR A 75 5.33 -4.89 13.78
CA THR A 75 3.90 -5.06 14.07
C THR A 75 3.10 -5.66 12.91
N ALA A 76 3.75 -6.11 11.81
CA ALA A 76 3.05 -6.59 10.63
C ALA A 76 2.15 -7.81 10.93
N GLY A 77 2.65 -8.76 11.73
CA GLY A 77 1.89 -9.95 12.14
C GLY A 77 0.71 -9.65 13.06
N ASP A 78 0.71 -8.49 13.74
CA ASP A 78 -0.29 -8.16 14.76
C ASP A 78 -1.59 -7.59 14.19
N MET A 79 -1.61 -7.19 12.91
CA MET A 79 -2.74 -6.45 12.32
C MET A 79 -3.97 -7.30 12.03
N GLY A 80 -3.84 -8.63 11.89
CA GLY A 80 -4.93 -9.50 11.44
C GLY A 80 -6.18 -9.47 12.36
N GLY A 81 -6.00 -9.67 13.66
CA GLY A 81 -7.10 -9.67 14.64
C GLY A 81 -7.80 -8.31 14.75
N PRO A 82 -7.05 -7.21 15.03
CA PRO A 82 -7.61 -5.87 15.11
C PRO A 82 -8.31 -5.40 13.82
N SER A 83 -7.72 -5.64 12.65
CA SER A 83 -8.33 -5.27 11.36
C SER A 83 -9.65 -6.00 11.13
N PHE A 84 -9.73 -7.29 11.44
CA PHE A 84 -10.98 -8.05 11.32
C PHE A 84 -12.04 -7.57 12.32
N GLN A 85 -11.63 -7.20 13.53
CA GLN A 85 -12.56 -6.64 14.52
C GLN A 85 -13.17 -5.33 14.02
N VAL A 86 -12.35 -4.38 13.55
CA VAL A 86 -12.84 -3.11 12.98
C VAL A 86 -13.80 -3.38 11.82
N LEU A 87 -13.43 -4.26 10.89
CA LEU A 87 -14.28 -4.66 9.77
C LEU A 87 -15.66 -5.14 10.21
N LEU A 88 -15.74 -6.00 11.24
CA LEU A 88 -17.04 -6.53 11.70
C LEU A 88 -17.98 -5.44 12.23
N TYR A 89 -17.44 -4.40 12.86
CA TYR A 89 -18.24 -3.29 13.38
C TYR A 89 -18.62 -2.32 12.27
N GLU A 90 -17.65 -1.91 11.45
CA GLU A 90 -17.86 -0.94 10.37
C GLU A 90 -18.75 -1.51 9.27
N PHE A 91 -18.54 -2.76 8.84
CA PHE A 91 -19.32 -3.39 7.77
C PHE A 91 -20.83 -3.36 8.06
N LYS A 92 -21.25 -3.68 9.29
CA LYS A 92 -22.67 -3.63 9.66
C LYS A 92 -23.21 -2.20 9.61
N ALA A 93 -22.47 -1.24 10.16
CA ALA A 93 -22.90 0.15 10.23
C ALA A 93 -23.03 0.74 8.81
N ASP A 94 -21.98 0.57 8.01
CA ASP A 94 -21.85 1.22 6.70
C ASP A 94 -22.75 0.57 5.65
N LEU A 95 -22.92 -0.76 5.68
CA LEU A 95 -23.85 -1.44 4.77
C LEU A 95 -25.29 -0.99 5.01
N ASN A 96 -25.71 -0.86 6.28
CA ASN A 96 -27.06 -0.39 6.59
C ASN A 96 -27.24 1.07 6.18
N ALA A 97 -26.27 1.94 6.48
CA ALA A 97 -26.31 3.35 6.08
C ALA A 97 -26.40 3.51 4.55
N TYR A 98 -25.63 2.71 3.79
CA TYR A 98 -25.71 2.67 2.34
C TYR A 98 -27.10 2.22 1.86
N LEU A 99 -27.62 1.10 2.38
CA LEU A 99 -28.92 0.57 1.97
C LEU A 99 -30.08 1.52 2.30
N ASP A 100 -30.03 2.21 3.44
CA ASP A 100 -31.02 3.22 3.85
C ASP A 100 -30.99 4.47 2.95
N SER A 101 -29.87 4.72 2.26
CA SER A 101 -29.74 5.84 1.31
C SER A 101 -30.28 5.52 -0.10
N LEU A 102 -30.65 4.27 -0.37
CA LEU A 102 -31.15 3.86 -1.68
C LEU A 102 -32.60 4.34 -1.92
N PRO A 103 -32.94 4.71 -3.17
CA PRO A 103 -34.26 5.24 -3.55
C PRO A 103 -35.39 4.20 -3.54
#